data_AF-A0A2E7MC23-F1
#
_entry.id   AF-A0A2E7MC23-F1
#
_cell.length_a   1.000
_cell.length_b   1.000
_cell.length_c   1.000
_cell.angle_alpha   90.00
_cell.angle_beta   90.00
_cell.angle_gamma   90.00
#
_symmetry.space_group_name_H-M   'P 1'
#
loop_
_entity.id
_entity.type
_entity.pdbx_description
1 polymer ?
#
loop_
_entity_poly.entity_id
_entity_poly.type
_entity_poly.pdbx_seq_one_letter_code
_entity_poly.pdbx_strand_id
1 'polypeptide(L)'
;DDDTGDDDTGDDDTGDDDTGDDDDTSPSCLSCPGDFVVASEADLLAVSSCLCIGGSLEIANTPASVVDLTALAGLSSIGGDLELYDNASLSSLLGLGDLVFVGGGLFVEGNGALEGTGGLSGLQSIGGDLFFEDNSALVTVDGMVALSSIGGGLEIADHPSLTSLAGLSGVTTIDIDLRIHDNALLVDLTGLENLTYLGGDLDIHHNPALRNIDALAGIGSVASDLRVHDNDLLTSVDGLGNINGVGDDLEIAWNPQLIDVDGLASITVVGLDMYIYRNEDLAHLDGLSNLTAVDGDLHVYRNDLIENLSGLNSVTAVGSDLFIEGNDALTSVDGLGNIVSVSDDLDIVNNPVLCQLDAQSIASAIQVSGTTTVDNNGACP
;
A
#
# COMPACT_ATOMS: atom_id res chain seq x y z
N ASP A 1 30.62 -61.17 11.28
CA ASP A 1 30.90 -60.90 9.88
C ASP A 1 29.60 -60.88 9.13
N ASP A 2 29.17 -59.63 8.94
CA ASP A 2 28.27 -59.06 7.93
C ASP A 2 26.99 -59.82 7.57
N ASP A 3 25.83 -59.22 7.84
CA ASP A 3 25.19 -58.45 6.77
C ASP A 3 24.14 -57.46 7.28
N THR A 4 23.89 -56.47 6.43
CA THR A 4 23.21 -55.18 6.54
C THR A 4 21.68 -55.18 6.74
N GLY A 5 21.16 -54.01 7.14
CA GLY A 5 19.89 -53.46 6.63
C GLY A 5 18.78 -53.36 7.68
N ASP A 6 18.41 -52.16 8.15
CA ASP A 6 17.58 -51.20 7.42
C ASP A 6 17.26 -50.02 8.35
N ASP A 7 17.34 -48.83 7.76
CA ASP A 7 16.78 -47.59 8.28
C ASP A 7 15.25 -47.65 8.11
N ASP A 8 14.47 -47.21 9.10
CA ASP A 8 13.28 -46.38 8.85
C ASP A 8 12.63 -45.88 10.15
N THR A 9 12.50 -44.55 10.19
CA THR A 9 11.40 -43.74 10.74
C THR A 9 10.99 -44.00 12.21
N GLY A 10 11.24 -43.09 13.15
CA GLY A 10 10.79 -41.71 13.12
C GLY A 10 9.40 -41.63 13.75
N ASP A 11 9.36 -41.59 15.08
CA ASP A 11 8.15 -41.25 15.85
C ASP A 11 8.58 -40.77 17.25
N ASP A 12 9.25 -39.62 17.27
CA ASP A 12 9.41 -38.84 18.49
C ASP A 12 8.46 -37.64 18.37
N ASP A 13 7.27 -37.80 18.93
CA ASP A 13 6.31 -36.73 19.24
C ASP A 13 7.03 -35.58 19.97
N THR A 14 7.39 -34.54 19.24
CA THR A 14 7.79 -33.26 19.82
C THR A 14 6.95 -32.14 19.23
N GLY A 15 6.09 -31.59 20.09
CA GLY A 15 5.62 -30.22 20.00
C GLY A 15 4.45 -30.02 19.06
N ASP A 16 3.24 -30.16 19.60
CA ASP A 16 2.11 -29.41 19.10
C ASP A 16 1.20 -29.03 20.27
N ASP A 17 1.72 -28.09 21.07
CA ASP A 17 0.94 -27.32 22.03
C ASP A 17 0.86 -25.88 21.47
N ASP A 18 0.30 -25.75 20.27
CA ASP A 18 -0.23 -24.50 19.73
C ASP A 18 -1.43 -24.06 20.58
N THR A 19 -1.15 -23.31 21.65
CA THR A 19 -2.11 -22.40 22.27
C THR A 19 -1.41 -21.10 22.69
N GLY A 20 -1.08 -20.27 21.71
CA GLY A 20 -0.90 -18.82 21.84
C GLY A 20 -1.37 -18.27 20.49
N ASP A 21 -2.30 -17.34 20.38
CA ASP A 21 -2.48 -16.14 21.20
C ASP A 21 -3.93 -15.64 21.01
N ASP A 22 -4.89 -16.26 21.68
CA ASP A 22 -6.23 -15.67 21.86
C ASP A 22 -6.25 -14.95 23.22
N ASP A 23 -5.33 -14.00 23.43
CA ASP A 23 -5.46 -13.06 24.55
C ASP A 23 -6.48 -11.99 24.15
N ASP A 24 -7.74 -12.44 23.93
CA ASP A 24 -8.96 -11.64 23.98
C ASP A 24 -9.09 -11.07 25.39
N THR A 25 -8.27 -10.07 25.65
CA THR A 25 -8.35 -9.22 26.83
C THR A 25 -9.24 -8.01 26.53
N SER A 26 -10.28 -8.18 25.71
CA SER A 26 -11.39 -7.24 25.68
C SER A 26 -11.88 -7.09 27.13
N PRO A 27 -11.73 -5.90 27.76
CA PRO A 27 -12.16 -5.71 29.13
C PRO A 27 -13.64 -6.03 29.18
N SER A 28 -14.04 -7.06 29.93
CA SER A 28 -15.42 -7.57 29.93
C SER A 28 -16.41 -6.40 30.07
N CYS A 29 -17.03 -6.01 28.97
CA CYS A 29 -17.85 -4.80 28.94
C CYS A 29 -19.19 -5.08 29.61
N LEU A 30 -19.37 -4.54 30.82
CA LEU A 30 -20.60 -4.72 31.60
C LEU A 30 -21.65 -3.62 31.34
N SER A 31 -21.29 -2.56 30.61
CA SER A 31 -22.19 -1.41 30.39
C SER A 31 -23.28 -1.72 29.36
N CYS A 32 -22.89 -2.11 28.15
CA CYS A 32 -23.80 -2.38 27.05
C CYS A 32 -23.33 -3.65 26.31
N PRO A 33 -23.75 -4.85 26.76
CA PRO A 33 -23.32 -6.10 26.13
C PRO A 33 -24.05 -6.33 24.80
N GLY A 34 -23.31 -6.69 23.76
CA GLY A 34 -23.83 -6.98 22.42
C GLY A 34 -23.71 -5.81 21.44
N ASP A 35 -24.38 -5.96 20.30
CA ASP A 35 -24.33 -5.02 19.17
C ASP A 35 -25.45 -3.98 19.25
N PHE A 36 -25.20 -2.78 18.71
CA PHE A 36 -26.14 -1.67 18.69
C PHE A 36 -26.21 -1.04 17.30
N VAL A 37 -27.43 -0.68 16.87
CA VAL A 37 -27.68 0.04 15.63
C VAL A 37 -28.35 1.36 15.96
N VAL A 38 -27.81 2.45 15.43
CA VAL A 38 -28.29 3.82 15.57
C VAL A 38 -28.75 4.33 14.20
N ALA A 39 -30.06 4.33 13.99
CA ALA A 39 -30.69 4.88 12.78
C ALA A 39 -31.56 6.11 13.07
N SER A 40 -31.57 6.57 14.33
CA SER A 40 -32.35 7.72 14.78
C SER A 40 -31.75 8.38 16.01
N GLU A 41 -32.17 9.62 16.28
CA GLU A 41 -31.86 10.34 17.52
C GLU A 41 -32.22 9.54 18.78
N ALA A 42 -33.33 8.80 18.73
CA ALA A 42 -33.78 8.00 19.88
C ALA A 42 -32.85 6.82 20.15
N ASP A 43 -32.32 6.20 19.09
CA ASP A 43 -31.36 5.10 19.20
C ASP A 43 -30.02 5.62 19.74
N LEU A 44 -29.56 6.77 19.25
CA LEU A 44 -28.33 7.43 19.73
C LEU A 44 -28.44 7.75 21.24
N LEU A 45 -29.59 8.28 21.66
CA LEU A 45 -29.86 8.52 23.09
C LEU A 45 -29.95 7.22 23.90
N ALA A 46 -30.39 6.11 23.29
CA ALA A 46 -30.50 4.82 23.98
C ALA A 46 -29.11 4.24 24.35
N VAL A 47 -28.07 4.56 23.58
CA VAL A 47 -26.68 4.17 23.87
C VAL A 47 -25.86 5.23 24.59
N SER A 48 -26.43 6.41 24.88
CA SER A 48 -25.70 7.53 25.51
C SER A 48 -25.16 7.27 26.93
N SER A 49 -25.66 6.24 27.61
CA SER A 49 -25.14 5.81 28.92
C SER A 49 -24.10 4.70 28.83
N CYS A 50 -23.77 4.23 27.63
CA CYS A 50 -22.78 3.18 27.43
C CYS A 50 -21.37 3.73 27.68
N LEU A 51 -20.69 3.21 28.71
CA LEU A 51 -19.27 3.45 28.91
C LEU A 51 -18.39 2.53 28.05
N CYS A 52 -18.95 1.42 27.61
CA CYS A 52 -18.36 0.49 26.66
C CYS A 52 -19.48 -0.22 25.91
N ILE A 53 -19.18 -0.72 24.71
CA ILE A 53 -20.04 -1.62 23.94
C ILE A 53 -19.30 -2.93 23.76
N GLY A 54 -19.96 -4.05 24.10
CA GLY A 54 -19.32 -5.37 24.06
C GLY A 54 -19.22 -5.97 22.66
N GLY A 55 -20.11 -5.59 21.75
CA GLY A 55 -20.09 -5.98 20.33
C GLY A 55 -19.81 -4.80 19.42
N SER A 56 -20.43 -4.76 18.24
CA SER A 56 -20.28 -3.67 17.26
C SER A 56 -21.27 -2.52 17.50
N LEU A 57 -20.91 -1.31 17.07
CA LEU A 57 -21.79 -0.14 17.01
C LEU A 57 -21.90 0.35 15.57
N GLU A 58 -23.09 0.18 14.99
CA GLU A 58 -23.44 0.71 13.68
C GLU A 58 -24.24 2.01 13.85
N ILE A 59 -23.78 3.10 13.24
CA ILE A 59 -24.49 4.38 13.14
C ILE A 59 -24.70 4.65 11.66
N ALA A 60 -25.90 4.37 11.16
CA ALA A 60 -26.17 4.38 9.74
C ALA A 60 -27.47 5.10 9.39
N ASN A 61 -27.44 5.83 8.27
CA ASN A 61 -28.64 6.45 7.70
C ASN A 61 -29.40 7.36 8.69
N THR A 62 -28.67 8.06 9.57
CA THR A 62 -29.28 8.87 10.63
C THR A 62 -30.03 10.09 10.08
N PRO A 63 -31.08 10.57 10.80
CA PRO A 63 -31.81 11.76 10.40
C PRO A 63 -30.92 13.02 10.53
N ALA A 64 -31.30 14.08 9.81
CA ALA A 64 -30.58 15.36 9.81
C ALA A 64 -30.44 16.07 11.18
N SER A 65 -31.02 15.53 12.26
CA SER A 65 -30.80 16.00 13.62
C SER A 65 -29.49 15.51 14.23
N VAL A 66 -28.99 14.34 13.79
CA VAL A 66 -27.73 13.77 14.24
C VAL A 66 -26.61 14.41 13.43
N VAL A 67 -26.01 15.45 13.99
CA VAL A 67 -24.93 16.24 13.36
C VAL A 67 -23.56 15.99 13.98
N ASP A 68 -23.54 15.39 15.17
CA ASP A 68 -22.37 14.95 15.92
C ASP A 68 -22.72 13.74 16.79
N LEU A 69 -21.73 13.19 17.49
CA LEU A 69 -21.86 12.03 18.35
C LEU A 69 -21.73 12.38 19.83
N THR A 70 -22.01 13.63 20.23
CA THR A 70 -21.77 14.10 21.61
C THR A 70 -22.54 13.32 22.66
N ALA A 71 -23.64 12.68 22.27
CA ALA A 71 -24.39 11.75 23.09
C ALA A 71 -23.56 10.52 23.55
N LEU A 72 -22.50 10.16 22.83
CA LEU A 72 -21.59 9.05 23.14
C LEU A 72 -20.43 9.46 24.06
N ALA A 73 -20.44 10.69 24.60
CA ALA A 73 -19.41 11.14 25.54
C ALA A 73 -19.27 10.17 26.73
N GLY A 74 -18.04 9.69 26.96
CA GLY A 74 -17.72 8.69 27.97
C GLY A 74 -17.66 7.24 27.47
N LEU A 75 -18.00 6.98 26.20
CA LEU A 75 -17.78 5.67 25.57
C LEU A 75 -16.27 5.45 25.41
N SER A 76 -15.70 4.51 26.16
CA SER A 76 -14.25 4.27 26.18
C SER A 76 -13.78 3.09 25.34
N SER A 77 -14.66 2.15 25.00
CA SER A 77 -14.28 0.99 24.18
C SER A 77 -15.46 0.38 23.43
N ILE A 78 -15.18 -0.17 22.25
CA ILE A 78 -16.08 -1.00 21.44
C ILE A 78 -15.39 -2.34 21.21
N GLY A 79 -16.06 -3.44 21.51
CA GLY A 79 -15.50 -4.79 21.41
C GLY A 79 -15.44 -5.32 19.98
N GLY A 80 -16.43 -4.97 19.16
CA GLY A 80 -16.46 -5.26 17.72
C GLY A 80 -16.12 -4.00 16.91
N ASP A 81 -16.83 -3.84 15.80
CA ASP A 81 -16.62 -2.76 14.83
C ASP A 81 -17.31 -1.46 15.26
N LEU A 82 -16.74 -0.33 14.87
CA LEU A 82 -17.41 0.97 14.85
C LEU A 82 -17.67 1.36 13.40
N GLU A 83 -18.94 1.38 13.03
CA GLU A 83 -19.40 1.61 11.66
C GLU A 83 -20.20 2.92 11.58
N LEU A 84 -19.75 3.87 10.77
CA LEU A 84 -20.42 5.16 10.51
C LEU A 84 -20.74 5.26 9.02
N TYR A 85 -21.97 4.92 8.62
CA TYR A 85 -22.38 4.82 7.21
C TYR A 85 -23.48 5.80 6.81
N ASP A 86 -23.33 6.46 5.66
CA ASP A 86 -24.41 7.22 5.00
C ASP A 86 -25.10 8.27 5.90
N ASN A 87 -24.37 8.90 6.83
CA ASN A 87 -24.93 9.93 7.71
C ASN A 87 -24.78 11.31 7.08
N ALA A 88 -25.67 11.65 6.17
CA ALA A 88 -25.58 12.86 5.33
C ALA A 88 -25.49 14.21 6.09
N SER A 89 -25.80 14.25 7.39
CA SER A 89 -25.69 15.45 8.23
C SER A 89 -24.65 15.35 9.34
N LEU A 90 -24.00 14.19 9.52
CA LEU A 90 -22.95 14.01 10.50
C LEU A 90 -21.73 14.82 10.05
N SER A 91 -21.44 15.88 10.79
CA SER A 91 -20.39 16.85 10.45
C SER A 91 -19.14 16.72 11.31
N SER A 92 -19.22 15.94 12.40
CA SER A 92 -18.13 15.79 13.35
C SER A 92 -18.26 14.50 14.15
N LEU A 93 -17.11 13.91 14.52
CA LEU A 93 -17.01 12.77 15.43
C LEU A 93 -16.92 13.18 16.92
N LEU A 94 -17.15 14.47 17.23
CA LEU A 94 -17.18 14.96 18.60
C LEU A 94 -18.12 14.11 19.46
N GLY A 95 -17.63 13.70 20.63
CA GLY A 95 -18.30 12.74 21.52
C GLY A 95 -17.53 11.44 21.68
N LEU A 96 -16.73 11.05 20.69
CA LEU A 96 -15.87 9.86 20.76
C LEU A 96 -14.51 10.13 21.44
N GLY A 97 -14.32 11.28 22.08
CA GLY A 97 -13.00 11.72 22.57
C GLY A 97 -12.40 10.84 23.67
N ASP A 98 -13.27 10.09 24.37
CA ASP A 98 -12.89 9.14 25.41
C ASP A 98 -12.68 7.71 24.87
N LEU A 99 -13.00 7.45 23.59
CA LEU A 99 -12.85 6.14 22.95
C LEU A 99 -11.37 5.81 22.83
N VAL A 100 -10.93 4.74 23.49
CA VAL A 100 -9.52 4.31 23.53
C VAL A 100 -9.26 3.15 22.59
N PHE A 101 -10.25 2.27 22.41
CA PHE A 101 -10.07 0.98 21.76
C PHE A 101 -11.30 0.59 20.94
N VAL A 102 -11.05 0.09 19.72
CA VAL A 102 -12.03 -0.62 18.88
C VAL A 102 -11.45 -2.01 18.61
N GLY A 103 -12.15 -3.07 19.02
CA GLY A 103 -11.66 -4.44 18.91
C GLY A 103 -11.75 -5.01 17.49
N GLY A 104 -12.75 -4.57 16.72
CA GLY A 104 -12.84 -4.80 15.28
C GLY A 104 -12.27 -3.63 14.48
N GLY A 105 -12.87 -3.33 13.34
CA GLY A 105 -12.53 -2.21 12.48
C GLY A 105 -13.28 -0.91 12.81
N LEU A 106 -12.73 0.20 12.34
CA LEU A 106 -13.35 1.52 12.31
C LEU A 106 -13.63 1.91 10.86
N PHE A 107 -14.91 1.94 10.50
CA PHE A 107 -15.38 2.24 9.15
C PHE A 107 -16.14 3.57 9.17
N VAL A 108 -15.70 4.54 8.36
CA VAL A 108 -16.36 5.85 8.21
C VAL A 108 -16.56 6.11 6.73
N GLU A 109 -17.76 5.83 6.23
CA GLU A 109 -18.07 5.87 4.80
C GLU A 109 -19.37 6.65 4.52
N GLY A 110 -19.37 7.43 3.43
CA GLY A 110 -20.58 8.11 2.95
C GLY A 110 -21.08 9.23 3.87
N ASN A 111 -20.24 9.77 4.77
CA ASN A 111 -20.62 10.87 5.67
C ASN A 111 -20.28 12.22 5.01
N GLY A 112 -21.02 12.57 3.95
CA GLY A 112 -20.70 13.72 3.08
C GLY A 112 -20.71 15.11 3.73
N ALA A 113 -21.06 15.24 5.01
CA ALA A 113 -20.95 16.49 5.78
C ALA A 113 -19.75 16.52 6.75
N LEU A 114 -19.04 15.40 6.91
CA LEU A 114 -17.94 15.24 7.86
C LEU A 114 -16.72 16.04 7.41
N GLU A 115 -16.31 17.05 8.20
CA GLU A 115 -15.21 17.96 7.82
C GLU A 115 -13.84 17.49 8.31
N GLY A 116 -13.80 16.66 9.36
CA GLY A 116 -12.59 16.11 9.96
C GLY A 116 -12.89 14.95 10.91
N THR A 117 -11.84 14.20 11.27
CA THR A 117 -11.92 13.07 12.22
C THR A 117 -11.72 13.51 13.68
N GLY A 118 -11.63 14.81 13.91
CA GLY A 118 -11.65 15.43 15.22
C GLY A 118 -12.77 14.87 16.10
N GLY A 119 -12.38 14.30 17.23
CA GLY A 119 -13.27 13.50 18.08
C GLY A 119 -12.67 12.17 18.48
N LEU A 120 -11.63 11.67 17.80
CA LEU A 120 -10.98 10.39 18.09
C LEU A 120 -9.65 10.53 18.87
N SER A 121 -9.47 11.60 19.64
CA SER A 121 -8.19 11.92 20.32
C SER A 121 -7.73 10.93 21.37
N GLY A 122 -8.65 10.11 21.88
CA GLY A 122 -8.35 9.05 22.84
C GLY A 122 -7.92 7.73 22.20
N LEU A 123 -8.19 7.54 20.90
CA LEU A 123 -8.10 6.25 20.23
C LEU A 123 -6.63 5.84 20.12
N GLN A 124 -6.30 4.67 20.67
CA GLN A 124 -4.93 4.16 20.78
C GLN A 124 -4.68 2.94 19.88
N SER A 125 -5.67 2.08 19.70
CA SER A 125 -5.57 0.93 18.81
C SER A 125 -6.91 0.54 18.21
N ILE A 126 -6.82 -0.01 17.00
CA ILE A 126 -7.91 -0.66 16.26
C ILE A 126 -7.45 -2.09 15.99
N GLY A 127 -8.28 -3.08 16.32
CA GLY A 127 -7.94 -4.49 16.14
C GLY A 127 -8.08 -4.98 14.70
N GLY A 128 -8.96 -4.36 13.92
CA GLY A 128 -9.15 -4.59 12.49
C GLY A 128 -8.78 -3.37 11.63
N ASP A 129 -9.54 -3.16 10.56
CA ASP A 129 -9.26 -2.14 9.56
C ASP A 129 -9.58 -0.72 10.04
N LEU A 130 -8.82 0.27 9.58
CA LEU A 130 -9.20 1.67 9.61
C LEU A 130 -9.54 2.09 8.18
N PHE A 131 -10.84 2.28 7.92
CA PHE A 131 -11.36 2.49 6.58
C PHE A 131 -12.14 3.80 6.51
N PHE A 132 -11.62 4.77 5.76
CA PHE A 132 -12.29 6.01 5.43
C PHE A 132 -12.54 6.08 3.93
N GLU A 133 -13.79 6.24 3.52
CA GLU A 133 -14.18 6.31 2.11
C GLU A 133 -15.36 7.28 1.88
N ASP A 134 -15.42 7.93 0.72
CA ASP A 134 -16.56 8.75 0.28
C ASP A 134 -17.06 9.81 1.29
N ASN A 135 -16.14 10.42 2.05
CA ASN A 135 -16.46 11.55 2.93
C ASN A 135 -16.12 12.86 2.21
N SER A 136 -16.95 13.28 1.25
CA SER A 136 -16.64 14.39 0.32
C SER A 136 -16.27 15.75 0.95
N ALA A 137 -16.71 16.03 2.18
CA ALA A 137 -16.38 17.25 2.91
C ALA A 137 -15.13 17.12 3.80
N LEU A 138 -14.53 15.93 3.90
CA LEU A 138 -13.40 15.66 4.78
C LEU A 138 -12.17 16.40 4.28
N VAL A 139 -11.71 17.39 5.05
CA VAL A 139 -10.55 18.22 4.68
C VAL A 139 -9.26 17.69 5.29
N THR A 140 -9.37 17.04 6.45
CA THR A 140 -8.23 16.55 7.22
C THR A 140 -8.59 15.27 7.96
N VAL A 141 -7.67 14.31 7.96
CA VAL A 141 -7.62 13.29 9.00
C VAL A 141 -6.84 13.91 10.16
N ASP A 142 -7.55 14.32 11.20
CA ASP A 142 -7.02 14.96 12.40
C ASP A 142 -7.45 14.24 13.68
N GLY A 143 -6.71 14.49 14.76
CA GLY A 143 -7.14 14.07 16.09
C GLY A 143 -7.03 12.57 16.39
N MET A 144 -6.29 11.77 15.62
CA MET A 144 -5.95 10.37 15.98
C MET A 144 -4.49 10.22 16.43
N VAL A 145 -3.90 11.27 16.99
CA VAL A 145 -2.45 11.33 17.30
C VAL A 145 -2.00 10.32 18.35
N ALA A 146 -2.94 9.69 19.07
CA ALA A 146 -2.68 8.63 20.04
C ALA A 146 -2.75 7.22 19.43
N LEU A 147 -3.29 7.07 18.22
CA LEU A 147 -3.43 5.80 17.52
C LEU A 147 -2.05 5.32 17.12
N SER A 148 -1.61 4.18 17.66
CA SER A 148 -0.27 3.64 17.40
C SER A 148 -0.25 2.38 16.53
N SER A 149 -1.35 1.62 16.51
CA SER A 149 -1.45 0.35 15.80
C SER A 149 -2.82 0.17 15.16
N ILE A 150 -2.81 -0.38 13.95
CA ILE A 150 -3.98 -0.86 13.20
C ILE A 150 -3.72 -2.34 12.91
N GLY A 151 -4.52 -3.22 13.50
CA GLY A 151 -4.37 -4.68 13.35
C GLY A 151 -4.88 -5.23 12.00
N GLY A 152 -5.58 -4.39 11.23
CA GLY A 152 -5.96 -4.65 9.84
C GLY A 152 -5.23 -3.74 8.85
N GLY A 153 -5.90 -3.38 7.77
CA GLY A 153 -5.45 -2.40 6.78
C GLY A 153 -5.84 -0.96 7.13
N LEU A 154 -5.12 0.00 6.55
CA LEU A 154 -5.48 1.41 6.50
C LEU A 154 -5.87 1.76 5.08
N GLU A 155 -7.11 2.19 4.88
CA GLU A 155 -7.61 2.68 3.59
C GLU A 155 -8.15 4.10 3.72
N ILE A 156 -7.65 4.99 2.86
CA ILE A 156 -8.08 6.39 2.75
C ILE A 156 -8.41 6.66 1.29
N ALA A 157 -9.70 6.59 0.97
CA ALA A 157 -10.21 6.57 -0.40
C ALA A 157 -11.27 7.67 -0.65
N ASP A 158 -11.34 8.19 -1.87
CA ASP A 158 -12.46 9.01 -2.34
C ASP A 158 -12.78 10.27 -1.49
N HIS A 159 -11.74 10.98 -1.03
CA HIS A 159 -11.90 12.26 -0.34
C HIS A 159 -11.45 13.46 -1.20
N PRO A 160 -12.34 14.01 -2.06
CA PRO A 160 -11.99 15.11 -2.97
C PRO A 160 -11.57 16.41 -2.27
N SER A 161 -11.84 16.57 -0.97
CA SER A 161 -11.47 17.74 -0.17
C SER A 161 -10.25 17.53 0.72
N LEU A 162 -9.73 16.29 0.83
CA LEU A 162 -8.71 15.92 1.80
C LEU A 162 -7.36 16.51 1.43
N THR A 163 -6.70 17.12 2.42
CA THR A 163 -5.41 17.80 2.23
C THR A 163 -4.34 17.38 3.23
N SER A 164 -4.70 16.61 4.28
CA SER A 164 -3.75 16.27 5.34
C SER A 164 -4.10 14.97 6.05
N LEU A 165 -3.07 14.19 6.36
CA LEU A 165 -3.11 12.96 7.17
C LEU A 165 -2.50 13.15 8.57
N ALA A 166 -2.26 14.39 9.01
CA ALA A 166 -1.45 14.69 10.20
C ALA A 166 -2.00 14.08 11.50
N GLY A 167 -3.28 13.72 11.55
CA GLY A 167 -3.89 12.98 12.64
C GLY A 167 -3.30 11.59 12.85
N LEU A 168 -2.67 10.98 11.84
CA LEU A 168 -2.09 9.64 11.89
C LEU A 168 -0.66 9.60 12.42
N SER A 169 -0.09 10.72 12.86
CA SER A 169 1.32 10.82 13.27
C SER A 169 1.75 9.86 14.38
N GLY A 170 0.81 9.23 15.08
CA GLY A 170 1.09 8.22 16.10
C GLY A 170 1.29 6.80 15.54
N VAL A 171 0.80 6.52 14.31
CA VAL A 171 0.74 5.17 13.74
C VAL A 171 2.14 4.67 13.46
N THR A 172 2.45 3.50 14.02
CA THR A 172 3.75 2.84 13.89
C THR A 172 3.69 1.50 13.17
N THR A 173 2.52 0.85 13.21
CA THR A 173 2.28 -0.49 12.65
C THR A 173 0.93 -0.54 11.95
N ILE A 174 0.92 -1.13 10.75
CA ILE A 174 -0.26 -1.55 10.00
C ILE A 174 -0.01 -3.01 9.64
N ASP A 175 -0.86 -3.91 10.12
CA ASP A 175 -0.58 -5.35 10.05
C ASP A 175 -0.93 -5.97 8.69
N ILE A 176 -1.81 -5.31 7.91
CA ILE A 176 -2.19 -5.75 6.57
C ILE A 176 -1.77 -4.69 5.54
N ASP A 177 -2.70 -3.97 4.92
CA ASP A 177 -2.41 -3.13 3.76
C ASP A 177 -2.44 -1.63 4.08
N LEU A 178 -1.66 -0.84 3.36
CA LEU A 178 -1.77 0.61 3.30
C LEU A 178 -2.24 1.02 1.90
N ARG A 179 -3.48 1.48 1.79
CA ARG A 179 -4.08 1.98 0.56
C ARG A 179 -4.45 3.46 0.69
N ILE A 180 -3.92 4.30 -0.19
CA ILE A 180 -4.26 5.73 -0.24
C ILE A 180 -4.56 6.10 -1.68
N HIS A 181 -5.84 6.36 -1.98
CA HIS A 181 -6.23 6.66 -3.35
C HIS A 181 -7.42 7.60 -3.51
N ASP A 182 -7.58 8.13 -4.71
CA ASP A 182 -8.68 9.01 -5.11
C ASP A 182 -8.84 10.27 -4.22
N ASN A 183 -7.73 10.74 -3.60
CA ASN A 183 -7.72 11.96 -2.78
C ASN A 183 -7.19 13.15 -3.61
N ALA A 184 -8.10 13.77 -4.38
CA ALA A 184 -7.76 14.76 -5.42
C ALA A 184 -6.93 15.98 -4.96
N LEU A 185 -6.94 16.33 -3.66
CA LEU A 185 -6.24 17.49 -3.11
C LEU A 185 -5.10 17.12 -2.13
N LEU A 186 -4.82 15.83 -1.92
CA LEU A 186 -3.77 15.39 -1.02
C LEU A 186 -2.40 15.66 -1.67
N VAL A 187 -1.52 16.41 -0.99
CA VAL A 187 -0.25 16.89 -1.56
C VAL A 187 0.97 16.11 -1.09
N ASP A 188 0.89 15.51 0.09
CA ASP A 188 1.92 14.68 0.70
C ASP A 188 1.26 13.69 1.68
N LEU A 189 2.06 12.78 2.21
CA LEU A 189 1.63 11.78 3.19
C LEU A 189 2.05 12.17 4.63
N THR A 190 2.25 13.46 4.91
CA THR A 190 2.61 13.91 6.26
C THR A 190 1.57 13.47 7.27
N GLY A 191 2.03 12.83 8.35
CA GLY A 191 1.23 12.03 9.26
C GLY A 191 1.66 10.56 9.30
N LEU A 192 2.36 10.02 8.30
CA LEU A 192 2.81 8.63 8.30
C LEU A 192 4.30 8.45 8.62
N GLU A 193 5.00 9.50 9.06
CA GLU A 193 6.47 9.49 9.25
C GLU A 193 6.97 8.48 10.29
N ASN A 194 6.08 8.00 11.17
CA ASN A 194 6.42 7.04 12.21
C ASN A 194 6.03 5.59 11.85
N LEU A 195 5.45 5.36 10.67
CA LEU A 195 5.11 4.02 10.20
C LEU A 195 6.40 3.24 9.91
N THR A 196 6.61 2.15 10.65
CA THR A 196 7.83 1.34 10.55
C THR A 196 7.57 -0.11 10.15
N TYR A 197 6.32 -0.56 10.30
CA TYR A 197 5.89 -1.90 9.94
C TYR A 197 4.63 -1.83 9.08
N LEU A 198 4.70 -2.50 7.94
CA LEU A 198 3.60 -2.75 7.02
C LEU A 198 3.62 -4.24 6.68
N GLY A 199 2.54 -4.94 6.98
CA GLY A 199 2.50 -6.41 6.87
C GLY A 199 2.06 -6.95 5.51
N GLY A 200 1.50 -6.12 4.64
CA GLY A 200 0.93 -6.48 3.33
C GLY A 200 1.31 -5.47 2.26
N ASP A 201 0.30 -4.99 1.51
CA ASP A 201 0.46 -4.13 0.35
C ASP A 201 0.76 -2.68 0.73
N LEU A 202 1.59 -2.04 -0.09
CA LEU A 202 1.68 -0.59 -0.19
C LEU A 202 1.11 -0.15 -1.53
N ASP A 203 -0.06 0.50 -1.53
CA ASP A 203 -0.72 0.98 -2.74
C ASP A 203 -1.08 2.47 -2.63
N ILE A 204 -0.40 3.30 -3.43
CA ILE A 204 -0.60 4.75 -3.48
C ILE A 204 -0.95 5.15 -4.91
N HIS A 205 -2.23 5.44 -5.16
CA HIS A 205 -2.67 5.71 -6.52
C HIS A 205 -3.82 6.71 -6.69
N HIS A 206 -4.02 7.23 -7.90
CA HIS A 206 -5.05 8.25 -8.19
C HIS A 206 -5.07 9.46 -7.24
N ASN A 207 -3.91 9.92 -6.75
CA ASN A 207 -3.79 11.16 -5.98
C ASN A 207 -3.13 12.26 -6.83
N PRO A 208 -3.87 12.92 -7.75
CA PRO A 208 -3.28 13.81 -8.75
C PRO A 208 -2.58 15.06 -8.19
N ALA A 209 -2.81 15.42 -6.92
CA ALA A 209 -2.11 16.52 -6.26
C ALA A 209 -0.85 16.09 -5.50
N LEU A 210 -0.63 14.77 -5.34
CA LEU A 210 0.42 14.18 -4.51
C LEU A 210 1.78 14.44 -5.16
N ARG A 211 2.71 15.00 -4.38
CA ARG A 211 4.06 15.36 -4.84
C ARG A 211 5.17 14.64 -4.09
N ASN A 212 4.87 14.12 -2.91
CA ASN A 212 5.87 13.66 -1.97
C ASN A 212 5.32 12.50 -1.13
N ILE A 213 6.11 11.42 -1.06
CA ILE A 213 5.82 10.24 -0.24
C ILE A 213 6.93 9.97 0.80
N ASP A 214 7.77 10.96 1.12
CA ASP A 214 8.91 10.83 2.03
C ASP A 214 8.51 10.42 3.46
N ALA A 215 7.25 10.62 3.82
CA ALA A 215 6.70 10.13 5.08
C ALA A 215 6.78 8.59 5.18
N LEU A 216 6.89 7.86 4.07
CA LEU A 216 7.01 6.39 4.06
C LEU A 216 8.44 5.90 4.35
N ALA A 217 9.41 6.80 4.54
CA ALA A 217 10.80 6.43 4.75
C ALA A 217 11.04 5.55 6.00
N GLY A 218 10.07 5.39 6.89
CA GLY A 218 10.19 4.46 8.02
C GLY A 218 10.02 2.98 7.66
N ILE A 219 9.40 2.66 6.52
CA ILE A 219 9.05 1.29 6.12
C ILE A 219 10.30 0.55 5.62
N GLY A 220 10.60 -0.60 6.21
CA GLY A 220 11.78 -1.41 5.87
C GLY A 220 11.56 -2.54 4.87
N SER A 221 10.32 -2.99 4.71
CA SER A 221 9.93 -4.08 3.80
C SER A 221 8.45 -4.00 3.49
N VAL A 222 8.05 -4.50 2.32
CA VAL A 222 6.66 -4.71 1.91
C VAL A 222 6.50 -6.21 1.64
N ALA A 223 5.55 -6.86 2.32
CA ALA A 223 5.47 -8.31 2.31
C ALA A 223 4.81 -8.88 1.04
N SER A 224 4.00 -8.07 0.36
CA SER A 224 3.34 -8.41 -0.90
C SER A 224 3.63 -7.29 -1.90
N ASP A 225 2.63 -6.53 -2.33
CA ASP A 225 2.77 -5.63 -3.47
C ASP A 225 3.22 -4.21 -3.09
N LEU A 226 4.13 -3.64 -3.90
CA LEU A 226 4.48 -2.22 -3.87
C LEU A 226 4.00 -1.56 -5.16
N ARG A 227 2.95 -0.74 -5.05
CA ARG A 227 2.33 -0.03 -6.16
C ARG A 227 2.30 1.48 -5.91
N VAL A 228 2.89 2.24 -6.83
CA VAL A 228 2.79 3.70 -6.86
C VAL A 228 2.44 4.12 -8.27
N HIS A 229 1.17 4.46 -8.50
CA HIS A 229 0.70 4.78 -9.84
C HIS A 229 -0.37 5.85 -9.93
N ASP A 230 -0.56 6.44 -11.11
CA ASP A 230 -1.59 7.47 -11.35
C ASP A 230 -1.49 8.69 -10.39
N ASN A 231 -0.26 9.07 -10.01
CA ASN A 231 0.01 10.27 -9.22
C ASN A 231 0.66 11.36 -10.10
N ASP A 232 -0.18 12.11 -10.82
CA ASP A 232 0.21 13.07 -11.88
C ASP A 232 1.36 14.05 -11.52
N LEU A 233 1.50 14.42 -10.26
CA LEU A 233 2.47 15.42 -9.79
C LEU A 233 3.58 14.83 -8.92
N LEU A 234 3.65 13.50 -8.77
CA LEU A 234 4.69 12.85 -7.99
C LEU A 234 6.01 12.94 -8.75
N THR A 235 7.03 13.53 -8.11
CA THR A 235 8.33 13.79 -8.75
C THR A 235 9.44 12.83 -8.34
N SER A 236 9.28 12.14 -7.22
CA SER A 236 10.28 11.22 -6.65
C SER A 236 9.58 10.17 -5.79
N VAL A 237 10.24 9.01 -5.65
CA VAL A 237 9.87 7.91 -4.76
C VAL A 237 10.88 7.71 -3.62
N ASP A 238 11.64 8.75 -3.23
CA ASP A 238 12.69 8.68 -2.20
C ASP A 238 12.20 8.16 -0.84
N GLY A 239 10.91 8.34 -0.54
CA GLY A 239 10.24 7.74 0.62
C GLY A 239 10.29 6.22 0.68
N LEU A 240 10.59 5.54 -0.43
CA LEU A 240 10.73 4.08 -0.49
C LEU A 240 12.16 3.59 -0.19
N GLY A 241 13.10 4.51 0.07
CA GLY A 241 14.55 4.24 0.16
C GLY A 241 15.00 3.16 1.15
N ASN A 242 14.16 2.80 2.12
CA ASN A 242 14.47 1.78 3.13
C ASN A 242 13.85 0.40 2.84
N ILE A 243 13.02 0.28 1.80
CA ILE A 243 12.38 -0.99 1.41
C ILE A 243 13.42 -1.87 0.72
N ASN A 244 13.77 -2.99 1.35
CA ASN A 244 14.84 -3.87 0.88
C ASN A 244 14.39 -5.04 0.00
N GLY A 245 13.08 -5.27 -0.08
CA GLY A 245 12.45 -6.31 -0.87
C GLY A 245 10.95 -6.08 -1.00
N VAL A 246 10.42 -6.58 -2.11
CA VAL A 246 8.99 -6.62 -2.44
C VAL A 246 8.62 -8.09 -2.61
N GLY A 247 7.66 -8.56 -1.83
CA GLY A 247 7.32 -9.99 -1.79
C GLY A 247 6.69 -10.47 -3.08
N ASP A 248 5.85 -9.63 -3.68
CA ASP A 248 5.10 -9.93 -4.91
C ASP A 248 5.45 -8.89 -5.99
N ASP A 249 4.53 -8.00 -6.36
CA ASP A 249 4.69 -7.10 -7.51
C ASP A 249 5.29 -5.73 -7.14
N LEU A 250 6.18 -5.23 -7.99
CA LEU A 250 6.64 -3.84 -7.99
C LEU A 250 6.05 -3.09 -9.20
N GLU A 251 5.14 -2.16 -8.97
CA GLU A 251 4.56 -1.30 -10.01
C GLU A 251 4.85 0.18 -9.75
N ILE A 252 5.60 0.81 -10.66
CA ILE A 252 5.79 2.26 -10.73
C ILE A 252 5.26 2.73 -12.08
N ALA A 253 4.03 3.24 -12.10
CA ALA A 253 3.34 3.48 -13.36
C ALA A 253 2.57 4.80 -13.40
N TRP A 254 2.36 5.37 -14.59
CA TRP A 254 1.48 6.54 -14.73
C TRP A 254 1.81 7.71 -13.78
N ASN A 255 3.09 7.92 -13.48
CA ASN A 255 3.57 9.09 -12.74
C ASN A 255 4.33 10.00 -13.72
N PRO A 256 3.63 10.80 -14.55
CA PRO A 256 4.25 11.49 -15.68
C PRO A 256 5.34 12.51 -15.29
N GLN A 257 5.36 12.99 -14.04
CA GLN A 257 6.38 13.91 -13.53
C GLN A 257 7.49 13.23 -12.70
N LEU A 258 7.47 11.90 -12.58
CA LEU A 258 8.48 11.15 -11.84
C LEU A 258 9.80 11.21 -12.60
N ILE A 259 10.84 11.76 -11.97
CA ILE A 259 12.12 12.06 -12.65
C ILE A 259 13.08 10.86 -12.58
N ASP A 260 13.06 10.14 -11.46
CA ASP A 260 13.93 9.01 -11.18
C ASP A 260 13.25 8.01 -10.23
N VAL A 261 13.87 6.86 -10.07
CA VAL A 261 13.47 5.81 -9.12
C VAL A 261 14.57 5.57 -8.07
N ASP A 262 15.35 6.59 -7.72
CA ASP A 262 16.51 6.44 -6.81
C ASP A 262 16.09 5.95 -5.41
N GLY A 263 14.85 6.25 -5.00
CA GLY A 263 14.21 5.68 -3.82
C GLY A 263 14.04 4.16 -3.82
N LEU A 264 14.29 3.46 -4.94
CA LEU A 264 14.26 1.99 -5.00
C LEU A 264 15.63 1.34 -4.76
N ALA A 265 16.68 2.14 -4.44
CA ALA A 265 18.07 1.69 -4.31
C ALA A 265 18.30 0.52 -3.34
N SER A 266 17.40 0.28 -2.39
CA SER A 266 17.54 -0.81 -1.42
C SER A 266 16.93 -2.13 -1.89
N ILE A 267 16.09 -2.13 -2.93
CA ILE A 267 15.42 -3.33 -3.43
C ILE A 267 16.43 -4.25 -4.11
N THR A 268 16.45 -5.51 -3.69
CA THR A 268 17.36 -6.54 -4.24
C THR A 268 16.65 -7.66 -4.99
N VAL A 269 15.36 -7.86 -4.70
CA VAL A 269 14.49 -8.91 -5.27
C VAL A 269 13.07 -8.37 -5.39
N VAL A 270 12.41 -8.73 -6.49
CA VAL A 270 10.95 -8.66 -6.69
C VAL A 270 10.46 -10.09 -6.87
N GLY A 271 9.56 -10.54 -5.99
CA GLY A 271 9.19 -11.96 -5.91
C GLY A 271 8.18 -12.41 -6.97
N LEU A 272 7.51 -11.48 -7.64
CA LEU A 272 6.72 -11.73 -8.84
C LEU A 272 7.10 -10.71 -9.93
N ASP A 273 6.19 -9.81 -10.31
CA ASP A 273 6.35 -8.99 -11.50
C ASP A 273 6.89 -7.59 -11.19
N MET A 274 7.70 -7.05 -12.09
CA MET A 274 8.13 -5.66 -12.06
C MET A 274 7.64 -4.90 -13.28
N TYR A 275 6.80 -3.88 -13.05
CA TYR A 275 6.24 -3.00 -14.06
C TYR A 275 6.70 -1.55 -13.85
N ILE A 276 7.42 -0.99 -14.83
CA ILE A 276 7.80 0.43 -14.84
C ILE A 276 7.38 1.05 -16.16
N TYR A 277 6.29 1.81 -16.15
CA TYR A 277 5.72 2.30 -17.40
C TYR A 277 4.96 3.61 -17.31
N ARG A 278 4.93 4.35 -18.43
CA ARG A 278 4.19 5.63 -18.53
C ARG A 278 4.61 6.66 -17.47
N ASN A 279 5.89 6.66 -17.13
CA ASN A 279 6.52 7.73 -16.37
C ASN A 279 7.26 8.63 -17.37
N GLU A 280 6.53 9.57 -17.98
CA GLU A 280 7.01 10.35 -19.14
C GLU A 280 8.32 11.10 -18.84
N ASP A 281 8.46 11.69 -17.64
CA ASP A 281 9.67 12.43 -17.23
C ASP A 281 10.80 11.53 -16.64
N LEU A 282 10.62 10.21 -16.58
CA LEU A 282 11.57 9.29 -15.96
C LEU A 282 12.86 9.19 -16.78
N ALA A 283 13.97 9.70 -16.24
CA ALA A 283 15.23 9.86 -16.96
C ALA A 283 16.14 8.62 -16.86
N HIS A 284 16.09 7.88 -15.75
CA HIS A 284 16.95 6.72 -15.52
C HIS A 284 16.36 5.75 -14.49
N LEU A 285 16.93 4.54 -14.48
CA LEU A 285 16.58 3.45 -13.56
C LEU A 285 17.69 3.19 -12.52
N ASP A 286 18.61 4.14 -12.28
CA ASP A 286 19.82 3.89 -11.47
C ASP A 286 19.52 3.41 -10.03
N GLY A 287 18.36 3.77 -9.47
CA GLY A 287 17.84 3.20 -8.23
C GLY A 287 17.55 1.69 -8.25
N LEU A 288 17.57 1.02 -9.39
CA LEU A 288 17.42 -0.44 -9.48
C LEU A 288 18.76 -1.18 -9.54
N SER A 289 19.89 -0.48 -9.41
CA SER A 289 21.23 -1.06 -9.59
C SER A 289 21.59 -2.20 -8.62
N ASN A 290 20.83 -2.39 -7.55
CA ASN A 290 20.98 -3.51 -6.61
C ASN A 290 20.00 -4.67 -6.85
N LEU A 291 19.05 -4.54 -7.79
CA LEU A 291 18.08 -5.57 -8.15
C LEU A 291 18.80 -6.73 -8.86
N THR A 292 18.69 -7.94 -8.29
CA THR A 292 19.41 -9.12 -8.79
C THR A 292 18.53 -10.14 -9.51
N ALA A 293 17.24 -10.17 -9.18
CA ALA A 293 16.27 -11.09 -9.72
C ALA A 293 14.86 -10.47 -9.74
N VAL A 294 14.11 -10.82 -10.79
CA VAL A 294 12.67 -10.67 -10.89
C VAL A 294 12.12 -12.05 -11.23
N ASP A 295 11.33 -12.62 -10.32
CA ASP A 295 10.88 -14.01 -10.41
C ASP A 295 9.69 -14.19 -11.38
N GLY A 296 9.03 -13.10 -11.75
CA GLY A 296 7.98 -13.01 -12.79
C GLY A 296 8.41 -12.16 -13.98
N ASP A 297 7.52 -11.29 -14.44
CA ASP A 297 7.67 -10.43 -15.61
C ASP A 297 8.55 -9.21 -15.31
N LEU A 298 9.44 -8.81 -16.23
CA LEU A 298 10.19 -7.56 -16.19
C LEU A 298 9.78 -6.67 -17.35
N HIS A 299 8.92 -5.68 -17.07
CA HIS A 299 8.30 -4.81 -18.06
C HIS A 299 8.76 -3.36 -17.87
N VAL A 300 9.47 -2.81 -18.86
CA VAL A 300 9.86 -1.39 -18.92
C VAL A 300 9.40 -0.79 -20.23
N TYR A 301 8.30 -0.03 -20.19
CA TYR A 301 7.70 0.47 -21.43
C TYR A 301 7.09 1.87 -21.34
N ARG A 302 7.08 2.60 -22.44
CA ARG A 302 6.51 3.96 -22.52
C ARG A 302 7.06 4.91 -21.45
N ASN A 303 8.37 4.86 -21.20
CA ASN A 303 9.06 5.87 -20.41
C ASN A 303 9.88 6.74 -21.38
N ASP A 304 9.31 7.88 -21.75
CA ASP A 304 9.74 8.63 -22.94
C ASP A 304 11.16 9.20 -22.84
N LEU A 305 11.67 9.43 -21.62
CA LEU A 305 12.99 10.04 -21.37
C LEU A 305 14.10 9.05 -20.96
N ILE A 306 13.82 7.76 -20.76
CA ILE A 306 14.86 6.79 -20.39
C ILE A 306 15.84 6.61 -21.56
N GLU A 307 17.11 7.01 -21.35
CA GLU A 307 18.14 6.90 -22.39
C GLU A 307 18.84 5.53 -22.43
N ASN A 308 18.87 4.82 -21.29
CA ASN A 308 19.53 3.52 -21.16
C ASN A 308 19.00 2.73 -19.95
N LEU A 309 19.31 1.43 -19.89
CA LEU A 309 18.86 0.52 -18.83
C LEU A 309 19.96 0.19 -17.79
N SER A 310 20.93 1.08 -17.53
CA SER A 310 22.05 0.85 -16.58
C SER A 310 21.61 0.35 -15.21
N GLY A 311 20.45 0.78 -14.75
CA GLY A 311 19.81 0.34 -13.51
C GLY A 311 19.58 -1.17 -13.43
N LEU A 312 19.40 -1.87 -14.56
CA LEU A 312 19.12 -3.30 -14.58
C LEU A 312 20.38 -4.18 -14.66
N ASN A 313 21.57 -3.59 -14.55
CA ASN A 313 22.83 -4.30 -14.74
C ASN A 313 23.10 -5.41 -13.72
N SER A 314 22.41 -5.45 -12.58
CA SER A 314 22.57 -6.52 -11.59
C SER A 314 21.62 -7.69 -11.82
N VAL A 315 20.61 -7.53 -12.69
CA VAL A 315 19.62 -8.58 -12.97
C VAL A 315 20.29 -9.71 -13.76
N THR A 316 20.15 -10.94 -13.27
CA THR A 316 20.76 -12.12 -13.90
C THR A 316 19.76 -13.09 -14.52
N ALA A 317 18.50 -13.04 -14.10
CA ALA A 317 17.42 -13.85 -14.65
C ALA A 317 16.10 -13.09 -14.53
N VAL A 318 15.21 -13.36 -15.49
CA VAL A 318 13.80 -12.97 -15.46
C VAL A 318 12.99 -14.26 -15.50
N GLY A 319 12.13 -14.44 -14.51
CA GLY A 319 11.44 -15.72 -14.29
C GLY A 319 10.25 -15.96 -15.22
N SER A 320 9.79 -14.94 -15.94
CA SER A 320 8.76 -15.01 -16.99
C SER A 320 9.16 -14.15 -18.22
N ASP A 321 8.43 -13.09 -18.56
CA ASP A 321 8.63 -12.28 -19.77
C ASP A 321 9.59 -11.09 -19.54
N LEU A 322 10.40 -10.76 -20.55
CA LEU A 322 11.19 -9.52 -20.60
C LEU A 322 10.66 -8.61 -21.70
N PHE A 323 9.99 -7.53 -21.32
CA PHE A 323 9.31 -6.62 -22.25
C PHE A 323 9.89 -5.20 -22.18
N ILE A 324 10.57 -4.77 -23.24
CA ILE A 324 11.13 -3.43 -23.41
C ILE A 324 10.47 -2.76 -24.62
N GLU A 325 9.45 -1.94 -24.39
CA GLU A 325 8.65 -1.35 -25.46
C GLU A 325 8.52 0.18 -25.40
N GLY A 326 8.66 0.86 -26.54
CA GLY A 326 8.12 2.21 -26.66
C GLY A 326 8.82 3.24 -25.77
N ASN A 327 10.09 3.02 -25.43
CA ASN A 327 10.90 3.98 -24.69
C ASN A 327 11.58 4.90 -25.74
N ASP A 328 10.97 6.06 -25.99
CA ASP A 328 11.27 6.91 -27.15
C ASP A 328 12.71 7.47 -27.18
N ALA A 329 13.31 7.69 -26.02
CA ALA A 329 14.70 8.14 -25.88
C ALA A 329 15.72 7.00 -25.72
N LEU A 330 15.30 5.73 -25.69
CA LEU A 330 16.18 4.61 -25.34
C LEU A 330 17.24 4.35 -26.43
N THR A 331 18.50 4.64 -26.11
CA THR A 331 19.63 4.49 -27.05
C THR A 331 20.45 3.22 -26.81
N SER A 332 20.41 2.65 -25.61
CA SER A 332 21.18 1.45 -25.25
C SER A 332 20.42 0.52 -24.32
N VAL A 333 20.54 -0.78 -24.59
CA VAL A 333 20.06 -1.88 -23.74
C VAL A 333 21.22 -2.65 -23.09
N ASP A 334 22.42 -2.06 -22.99
CA ASP A 334 23.60 -2.71 -22.41
C ASP A 334 23.40 -3.14 -20.94
N GLY A 335 22.49 -2.47 -20.24
CA GLY A 335 22.07 -2.85 -18.89
C GLY A 335 21.49 -4.26 -18.78
N LEU A 336 20.96 -4.81 -19.88
CA LEU A 336 20.47 -6.19 -19.92
C LEU A 336 21.58 -7.24 -20.09
N GLY A 337 22.84 -6.80 -20.28
CA GLY A 337 23.95 -7.68 -20.66
C GLY A 337 24.35 -8.75 -19.63
N ASN A 338 23.86 -8.66 -18.40
CA ASN A 338 24.08 -9.66 -17.35
C ASN A 338 22.93 -10.66 -17.20
N ILE A 339 21.82 -10.46 -17.91
CA ILE A 339 20.71 -11.41 -17.93
C ILE A 339 21.16 -12.66 -18.67
N VAL A 340 21.13 -13.80 -17.99
CA VAL A 340 21.52 -15.10 -18.53
C VAL A 340 20.33 -15.80 -19.16
N SER A 341 19.16 -15.70 -18.54
CA SER A 341 17.95 -16.40 -18.98
C SER A 341 16.67 -15.59 -18.78
N VAL A 342 15.74 -15.80 -19.70
CA VAL A 342 14.33 -15.38 -19.65
C VAL A 342 13.49 -16.64 -19.86
N SER A 343 12.62 -16.94 -18.90
CA SER A 343 11.90 -18.23 -18.89
C SER A 343 10.78 -18.33 -19.91
N ASP A 344 10.25 -17.21 -20.40
CA ASP A 344 9.24 -17.20 -21.45
C ASP A 344 9.67 -16.29 -22.63
N ASP A 345 8.97 -15.19 -22.93
CA ASP A 345 9.21 -14.36 -24.10
C ASP A 345 10.19 -13.19 -23.82
N LEU A 346 10.97 -12.82 -24.84
CA LEU A 346 11.80 -11.62 -24.85
C LEU A 346 11.38 -10.72 -26.01
N ASP A 347 10.89 -9.53 -25.69
CA ASP A 347 10.47 -8.53 -26.66
C ASP A 347 11.22 -7.21 -26.42
N ILE A 348 12.02 -6.78 -27.40
CA ILE A 348 12.63 -5.44 -27.45
C ILE A 348 12.11 -4.77 -28.70
N VAL A 349 11.01 -4.02 -28.56
CA VAL A 349 10.22 -3.56 -29.70
C VAL A 349 9.85 -2.09 -29.61
N ASN A 350 9.64 -1.44 -30.75
CA ASN A 350 9.11 -0.07 -30.81
C ASN A 350 9.98 0.97 -30.05
N ASN A 351 11.30 0.79 -29.95
CA ASN A 351 12.21 1.79 -29.35
C ASN A 351 12.92 2.56 -30.49
N PRO A 352 12.36 3.71 -30.95
CA PRO A 352 12.68 4.31 -32.25
C PRO A 352 14.11 4.83 -32.40
N VAL A 353 14.83 5.07 -31.30
CA VAL A 353 16.23 5.53 -31.31
C VAL A 353 17.24 4.46 -30.90
N LEU A 354 16.78 3.28 -30.48
CA LEU A 354 17.63 2.15 -30.12
C LEU A 354 18.19 1.49 -31.38
N CYS A 355 19.52 1.32 -31.51
CA CYS A 355 20.07 0.61 -32.66
C CYS A 355 19.58 -0.84 -32.70
N GLN A 356 18.86 -1.18 -33.78
CA GLN A 356 18.29 -2.51 -34.02
C GLN A 356 19.32 -3.65 -33.94
N LEU A 357 20.56 -3.43 -34.41
CA LEU A 357 21.62 -4.44 -34.36
C LEU A 357 22.16 -4.64 -32.94
N ASP A 358 22.24 -3.57 -32.15
CA ASP A 358 22.71 -3.64 -30.75
C ASP A 358 21.69 -4.41 -29.90
N ALA A 359 20.40 -4.10 -30.07
CA ALA A 359 19.30 -4.85 -29.44
C ALA A 359 19.31 -6.34 -29.84
N GLN A 360 19.51 -6.66 -31.12
CA GLN A 360 19.65 -8.05 -31.58
C GLN A 360 20.87 -8.75 -30.99
N SER A 361 21.99 -8.05 -30.85
CA SER A 361 23.21 -8.59 -30.28
C SER A 361 22.99 -8.99 -28.81
N ILE A 362 22.39 -8.10 -28.01
CA ILE A 362 22.06 -8.37 -26.61
C ILE A 362 21.05 -9.52 -26.50
N ALA A 363 19.94 -9.47 -27.23
CA ALA A 363 18.94 -10.54 -27.23
C ALA A 363 19.52 -11.91 -27.59
N SER A 364 20.46 -11.97 -28.55
CA SER A 364 21.11 -13.23 -28.95
C SER A 364 22.05 -13.85 -27.91
N ALA A 365 22.44 -13.07 -26.90
CA ALA A 365 23.28 -13.54 -25.80
C ALA A 365 22.46 -14.14 -24.64
N ILE A 366 21.14 -13.89 -24.61
CA ILE A 366 20.23 -14.32 -23.55
C ILE A 366 19.63 -15.69 -23.92
N GLN A 367 19.53 -16.59 -22.94
CA GLN A 367 18.81 -17.85 -23.12
C GLN A 367 17.31 -17.62 -22.92
N VAL A 368 16.57 -17.56 -24.02
CA VAL A 368 15.11 -17.38 -24.02
C VAL A 368 14.45 -18.73 -24.31
N SER A 369 13.50 -19.16 -23.48
CA SER A 369 12.80 -20.45 -23.69
C SER A 369 11.61 -20.31 -24.64
N GLY A 370 10.93 -19.17 -24.60
CA GLY A 370 9.85 -18.81 -25.50
C GLY A 370 10.37 -18.21 -26.80
N THR A 371 9.78 -17.09 -27.19
CA THR A 371 10.06 -16.36 -28.42
C THR A 371 10.95 -15.16 -28.16
N THR A 372 11.70 -14.77 -29.20
CA THR A 372 12.54 -13.56 -29.16
C THR A 372 12.13 -12.65 -30.29
N THR A 373 11.52 -11.51 -29.96
CA THR A 373 11.16 -10.46 -30.91
C THR A 373 12.03 -9.25 -30.69
N VAL A 374 12.77 -8.86 -31.73
CA VAL A 374 13.50 -7.60 -31.75
C VAL A 374 13.15 -6.88 -33.04
N ASP A 375 12.18 -5.97 -32.99
CA ASP A 375 11.60 -5.36 -34.19
C ASP A 375 11.18 -3.89 -33.96
N ASN A 376 11.06 -3.13 -35.05
CA ASN A 376 10.66 -1.74 -35.04
C ASN A 376 11.51 -0.85 -34.09
N ASN A 377 12.80 -1.15 -33.96
CA ASN A 377 13.77 -0.28 -33.30
C ASN A 377 14.46 0.65 -34.32
N GLY A 378 15.25 1.60 -33.81
CA GLY A 378 15.99 2.58 -34.58
C GLY A 378 17.09 2.04 -35.52
N ALA A 379 17.43 2.85 -36.52
CA ALA A 379 18.55 2.57 -37.41
C ALA A 379 19.89 2.78 -36.70
N CYS A 380 20.87 1.92 -36.96
CA CYS A 380 22.19 2.00 -36.34
C CYS A 380 23.05 3.12 -36.96
N PRO A 381 23.87 3.82 -36.15
CA PRO A 381 24.76 4.90 -36.60
C PRO A 381 25.81 4.51 -37.66
#